data_AF-A0A2P6W535-F1
#
_entry.id   AF-A0A2P6W535-F1
#
_cell.length_a   1.000
_cell.length_b   1.000
_cell.length_c   1.000
_cell.angle_alpha   90.00
_cell.angle_beta   90.00
_cell.angle_gamma   90.00
#
_symmetry.space_group_name_H-M   'P 1'
#
loop_
_entity.id
_entity.type
_entity.pdbx_description
1 polymer ?
#
loop_
_entity_poly.entity_id
_entity_poly.type
_entity_poly.pdbx_seq_one_letter_code
_entity_poly.pdbx_strand_id
1 'polypeptide(L)'
;FHVNTAQVSCTFTDLKKTMNPKTGETIEEDPDYIKQGQAAIVEITPQQPLVIEENDDIPQLSRFAVRDMGQTVGAGMALSVDEQ
;
A
#
# COMPACT_ATOMS: atom_id res chain seq x y z
N PHE A 1 -9.36 2.65 -1.27
CA PHE A 1 -8.62 1.39 -1.16
C PHE A 1 -9.48 0.26 -1.71
N HIS A 2 -9.04 -0.41 -2.76
CA HIS A 2 -9.76 -1.52 -3.39
C HIS A 2 -9.00 -2.81 -3.11
N VAL A 3 -9.59 -3.72 -2.35
CA VAL A 3 -9.02 -5.02 -1.99
C VAL A 3 -10.00 -6.10 -2.39
N ASN A 4 -9.64 -6.93 -3.37
CA ASN A 4 -10.54 -7.92 -3.96
C ASN A 4 -11.91 -7.28 -4.33
N THR A 5 -13.01 -7.68 -3.69
CA THR A 5 -14.35 -7.12 -3.91
C THR A 5 -14.69 -5.94 -3.00
N ALA A 6 -13.87 -5.64 -2.00
CA ALA A 6 -14.11 -4.58 -1.02
C ALA A 6 -13.60 -3.22 -1.52
N GLN A 7 -14.34 -2.17 -1.17
CA GLN A 7 -13.98 -0.77 -1.44
C GLN A 7 -14.16 0.03 -0.15
N VAL A 8 -13.04 0.46 0.42
CA VAL A 8 -13.00 1.17 1.70
C VAL A 8 -12.09 2.39 1.58
N SER A 9 -12.48 3.49 2.23
CA SER A 9 -11.63 4.67 2.35
C SER A 9 -10.44 4.36 3.27
N CYS A 10 -9.25 4.84 2.92
CA CYS A 10 -8.05 4.63 3.72
C CYS A 10 -7.30 5.95 3.91
N THR A 11 -6.54 6.02 5.00
CA THR A 11 -5.61 7.11 5.28
C THR A 11 -4.19 6.54 5.22
N PHE A 12 -3.31 7.20 4.48
CA PHE A 12 -1.87 6.94 4.56
C PHE A 12 -1.37 7.61 5.85
N THR A 13 -0.92 6.81 6.80
CA THR A 13 -0.48 7.31 8.11
C THR A 13 1.01 7.62 8.13
N ASP A 14 1.79 6.82 7.41
CA ASP A 14 3.24 7.00 7.38
C ASP A 14 3.86 6.58 6.04
N LEU A 15 4.96 7.24 5.68
CA LEU A 15 5.74 6.97 4.48
C LEU A 15 7.17 6.64 4.91
N LYS A 16 7.44 5.34 5.11
CA LYS A 16 8.69 4.87 5.71
C LYS A 16 9.89 5.01 4.79
N LYS A 17 9.74 4.62 3.52
CA LYS A 17 10.84 4.67 2.56
C LYS A 17 10.38 4.62 1.13
N THR A 18 11.16 5.24 0.25
CA THR A 18 11.06 5.05 -1.21
C THR A 18 12.09 4.03 -1.68
N MET A 19 11.75 3.32 -2.75
CA MET A 19 12.58 2.25 -3.30
C MET A 19 12.50 2.19 -4.81
N ASN A 20 13.55 1.67 -5.42
CA ASN A 20 13.56 1.38 -6.85
C ASN A 20 12.74 0.11 -7.12
N PRO A 21 11.65 0.18 -7.91
CA PRO A 21 10.78 -0.97 -8.14
C PRO A 21 11.46 -2.12 -8.90
N LYS A 22 12.59 -1.88 -9.56
CA LYS A 22 13.32 -2.90 -10.33
C LYS A 22 14.37 -3.63 -9.51
N THR A 23 15.10 -2.91 -8.65
CA THR A 23 16.22 -3.46 -7.86
C THR A 23 15.82 -3.78 -6.43
N GLY A 24 14.75 -3.18 -5.91
CA GLY A 24 14.34 -3.28 -4.52
C GLY A 24 15.18 -2.44 -3.56
N GLU A 25 16.16 -1.68 -4.07
CA GLU A 25 17.05 -0.86 -3.26
C GLU A 25 16.30 0.36 -2.70
N THR A 26 16.50 0.63 -1.41
CA THR A 26 16.04 1.87 -0.78
C THR A 26 16.73 3.08 -1.44
N ILE A 27 15.93 4.08 -1.79
CA ILE A 27 16.41 5.36 -2.32
C ILE A 27 16.54 6.37 -1.17
N GLU A 28 15.51 6.47 -0.33
CA GLU A 28 15.41 7.44 0.77
C GLU A 28 14.55 6.86 1.90
N GLU A 29 14.98 7.07 3.14
CA GLU A 29 14.23 6.75 4.36
C GLU A 29 13.47 8.02 4.82
N ASP A 30 12.25 7.85 5.32
CA ASP A 30 11.29 8.90 5.73
C ASP A 30 11.12 10.07 4.72
N PRO A 31 10.83 9.81 3.43
CA PRO A 31 10.69 10.87 2.44
C PRO A 31 9.38 11.66 2.61
N ASP A 32 9.41 12.95 2.29
CA ASP A 32 8.21 13.82 2.35
C ASP A 32 7.14 13.44 1.30
N TYR A 33 7.54 12.85 0.17
CA TYR A 33 6.64 12.50 -0.93
C TYR A 33 7.22 11.41 -1.86
N ILE A 34 6.35 10.79 -2.66
CA ILE A 34 6.73 9.80 -3.68
C ILE A 34 6.49 10.37 -5.08
N LYS A 35 7.38 10.10 -6.03
CA LYS A 35 7.22 10.47 -7.45
C LYS A 35 6.66 9.32 -8.28
N GLN A 36 6.05 9.66 -9.41
CA GLN A 36 5.59 8.66 -10.37
C GLN A 36 6.73 7.74 -10.81
N GLY A 37 6.49 6.42 -10.76
CA GLY A 37 7.46 5.39 -11.14
C GLY A 37 8.38 4.93 -10.01
N GLN A 38 8.27 5.50 -8.81
CA GLN A 38 8.90 4.95 -7.61
C GLN A 38 7.95 3.99 -6.90
N ALA A 39 8.53 3.04 -6.17
CA ALA A 39 7.82 2.25 -5.18
C ALA A 39 8.13 2.80 -3.78
N ALA A 40 7.30 2.47 -2.80
CA ALA A 40 7.49 2.89 -1.43
C ALA A 40 6.91 1.87 -0.45
N ILE A 41 7.43 1.87 0.78
CA ILE A 41 6.79 1.22 1.92
C ILE A 41 6.05 2.29 2.71
N VAL A 42 4.77 2.03 2.94
CA VAL A 42 3.81 2.94 3.57
C VAL A 42 3.00 2.20 4.60
N GLU A 43 2.56 2.92 5.63
CA GLU A 43 1.53 2.46 6.55
C GLU A 43 0.19 3.05 6.13
N ILE A 44 -0.84 2.19 6.12
CA ILE A 44 -2.18 2.53 5.66
C ILE A 44 -3.20 2.05 6.69
N THR A 45 -4.05 2.95 7.16
CA THR A 45 -5.15 2.63 8.06
C THR A 45 -6.48 2.70 7.30
N PRO A 46 -7.24 1.60 7.18
CA PRO A 46 -8.59 1.64 6.62
C PRO A 46 -9.56 2.31 7.60
N GLN A 47 -10.52 3.07 7.07
CA GLN A 47 -11.52 3.78 7.90
C GLN A 47 -12.68 2.89 8.38
N GLN A 48 -12.77 1.68 7.85
CA GLN A 48 -13.75 0.66 8.21
C GLN A 48 -13.04 -0.68 8.31
N PRO A 49 -13.57 -1.65 9.10
CA PRO A 49 -13.02 -2.99 9.15
C PRO A 49 -12.86 -3.58 7.75
N LEU A 50 -11.66 -4.07 7.47
CA LEU A 50 -11.27 -4.59 6.16
C LEU A 50 -10.40 -5.82 6.38
N VAL A 51 -10.72 -6.90 5.67
CA VAL A 51 -9.90 -8.11 5.65
C VAL A 51 -8.86 -7.97 4.55
N ILE A 52 -7.60 -8.13 4.94
CA ILE A 52 -6.43 -8.19 4.05
C ILE A 52 -5.42 -9.13 4.72
N GLU A 53 -4.67 -9.87 3.91
CA GLU A 53 -3.70 -10.86 4.39
C GLU A 53 -2.28 -10.44 3.99
N GLU A 54 -1.28 -10.91 4.74
CA GLU A 54 0.11 -10.76 4.33
C GLU A 54 0.39 -11.49 3.02
N ASN A 55 1.27 -10.91 2.21
CA ASN A 55 1.60 -11.48 0.91
C ASN A 55 2.23 -12.88 1.01
N ASP A 56 2.97 -13.15 2.09
CA ASP A 56 3.64 -14.43 2.28
C ASP A 56 2.67 -15.53 2.74
N ASP A 57 1.55 -15.16 3.37
CA ASP A 57 0.51 -16.10 3.83
C ASP A 57 -0.51 -16.40 2.73
N ILE A 58 -1.23 -15.37 2.26
CA ILE A 58 -2.25 -15.52 1.20
C ILE A 58 -2.03 -14.44 0.12
N PRO A 59 -1.16 -14.70 -0.88
CA PRO A 59 -0.82 -13.73 -1.93
C PRO A 59 -2.01 -13.19 -2.74
N GLN A 60 -3.12 -13.95 -2.77
CA GLN A 60 -4.34 -13.56 -3.49
C GLN A 60 -5.15 -12.51 -2.72
N LEU A 61 -5.00 -12.43 -1.40
CA LEU A 61 -5.70 -11.48 -0.54
C LEU A 61 -4.84 -10.27 -0.13
N SER A 62 -3.54 -10.27 -0.43
CA SER A 62 -2.63 -9.17 -0.10
C SER A 62 -2.71 -7.97 -1.04
N ARG A 63 -3.19 -8.18 -2.26
CA ARG A 63 -3.11 -7.18 -3.34
C ARG A 63 -4.21 -6.14 -3.24
N PHE A 64 -3.84 -4.89 -3.46
CA PHE A 64 -4.77 -3.77 -3.44
C PHE A 64 -4.48 -2.73 -4.52
N ALA A 65 -5.49 -1.95 -4.86
CA ALA A 65 -5.37 -0.75 -5.69
C ALA A 65 -5.81 0.49 -4.91
N VAL A 66 -5.04 1.56 -5.05
CA VAL A 66 -5.36 2.88 -4.50
C VAL A 66 -5.96 3.70 -5.62
N ARG A 67 -7.15 4.25 -5.35
CA ARG A 67 -7.88 5.05 -6.33
C ARG A 67 -8.27 6.37 -5.70
N ASP A 68 -8.15 7.44 -6.47
CA ASP A 68 -8.60 8.78 -6.13
C ASP A 68 -9.39 9.36 -7.30
N MET A 69 -10.57 9.91 -7.02
CA MET A 69 -11.47 10.52 -8.01
C MET A 69 -11.67 9.69 -9.31
N GLY A 70 -11.77 8.36 -9.19
CA GLY A 70 -11.99 7.45 -10.31
C GLY A 70 -10.72 7.00 -11.06
N GLN A 71 -9.57 7.56 -10.75
CA GLN A 71 -8.27 7.18 -11.31
C GLN A 71 -7.51 6.27 -10.34
N THR A 72 -6.79 5.28 -10.88
CA THR A 72 -5.89 4.44 -10.09
C THR A 72 -4.57 5.19 -9.93
N VAL A 73 -4.21 5.54 -8.70
CA VAL A 73 -3.01 6.30 -8.35
C VAL A 73 -1.87 5.41 -7.86
N GLY A 74 -2.18 4.18 -7.47
CA GLY A 74 -1.18 3.21 -7.05
C GLY A 74 -1.74 1.79 -6.96
N ALA A 75 -0.84 0.82 -6.88
CA ALA A 75 -1.15 -0.57 -6.60
C ALA A 75 -0.05 -1.15 -5.73
N GLY A 76 -0.39 -2.11 -4.87
CA GLY A 76 0.54 -2.68 -3.91
C GLY A 76 0.09 -4.02 -3.37
N MET A 77 0.88 -4.55 -2.44
CA MET A 77 0.60 -5.76 -1.68
C MET A 77 0.94 -5.51 -0.21
N ALA A 78 0.16 -6.08 0.70
CA ALA A 78 0.43 -6.01 2.13
C ALA A 78 1.67 -6.84 2.48
N LEU A 79 2.64 -6.19 3.13
CA LEU A 79 3.86 -6.85 3.62
C LEU A 79 3.72 -7.32 5.07
N SER A 80 2.93 -6.60 5.86
CA SER A 80 2.65 -6.85 7.27
C SER A 80 1.22 -6.40 7.53
N VAL A 81 0.48 -7.09 8.40
CA VAL A 81 -0.87 -6.69 8.82
C VAL A 81 -0.96 -6.67 10.34
N ASP A 82 -1.23 -5.50 10.92
CA ASP A 82 -1.47 -5.35 12.35
C ASP A 82 -2.97 -5.35 12.64
N GLU A 83 -3.39 -6.19 13.58
CA GLU A 83 -4.77 -6.18 14.11
C GLU A 83 -4.91 -5.03 15.12
N GLN A 84 -5.77 -4.05 14.82
CA GLN A 84 -6.20 -3.01 15.77
C GLN A 84 -7.54 -3.36 16.41
#